data_AF-A0A444XL52-F1
#
_entry.id   AF-A0A444XL52-F1
#
_cell.length_a   1.000
_cell.length_b   1.000
_cell.length_c   1.000
_cell.angle_alpha   90.00
_cell.angle_beta   90.00
_cell.angle_gamma   90.00
#
_symmetry.space_group_name_H-M   'P 1'
#
loop_
_entity.id
_entity.type
_entity.pdbx_description
1 polymer ?
#
loop_
_entity_poly.entity_id
_entity_poly.type
_entity_poly.pdbx_seq_one_letter_code
_entity_poly.pdbx_strand_id
1 'polypeptide(L)'
;MLKNRPKSIPESHFRKLIAYWRTEKVKKMSAHNKKNRAQQKFSHRKGPINFARIRARLAASKENNEPPTQAEKFVETRQSTKGKSLDEDTLDVIAHLQAENKKSKESAIRAFQSIFGKEKAGRVRCHGRVTTPTLLKKNEEIATFK
;
A
#
# COMPACT_ATOMS: atom_id res chain seq x y z
N MET A 1 -1.16 42.37 -5.60
CA MET A 1 -1.06 41.08 -6.31
C MET A 1 -1.00 39.93 -5.31
N LEU A 2 -1.78 38.86 -5.51
CA LEU A 2 -1.64 37.63 -4.73
C LEU A 2 -0.31 36.93 -5.08
N LYS A 3 0.55 36.74 -4.07
CA LYS A 3 1.84 36.06 -4.23
C LYS A 3 1.62 34.59 -4.61
N ASN A 4 2.55 34.01 -5.38
CA ASN A 4 2.58 32.59 -5.76
C ASN A 4 1.35 32.06 -6.53
N ARG A 5 0.57 32.94 -7.16
CA ARG A 5 -0.51 32.53 -8.08
C ARG A 5 0.10 32.03 -9.40
N PRO A 6 -0.22 30.82 -9.89
CA PRO A 6 0.14 30.38 -11.23
C PRO A 6 -0.47 31.30 -12.31
N LYS A 7 0.30 31.64 -13.35
CA LYS A 7 -0.17 32.54 -14.43
C LYS A 7 -1.42 32.01 -15.15
N SER A 8 -1.55 30.69 -15.26
CA SER A 8 -2.68 30.00 -15.90
C SER A 8 -3.99 30.02 -15.12
N ILE A 9 -3.99 30.41 -13.84
CA ILE A 9 -5.19 30.38 -12.98
C ILE A 9 -5.72 31.81 -12.78
N PRO A 10 -6.98 32.13 -13.12
CA PRO A 10 -7.57 33.43 -12.86
C PRO A 10 -7.47 33.86 -11.39
N GLU A 11 -7.24 35.15 -11.14
CA GLU A 11 -7.07 35.66 -9.77
C GLU A 11 -8.29 35.38 -8.88
N SER A 12 -9.50 35.52 -9.43
CA SER A 12 -10.75 35.24 -8.74
C SER A 12 -10.84 33.81 -8.22
N HIS A 13 -10.39 32.82 -9.00
CA HIS A 13 -10.37 31.42 -8.60
C HIS A 13 -9.34 31.16 -7.51
N PHE A 14 -8.16 31.77 -7.63
CA PHE A 14 -7.12 31.66 -6.61
C PHE A 14 -7.57 32.25 -5.26
N ARG A 15 -8.28 33.39 -5.26
CA ARG A 15 -8.88 33.96 -4.03
C ARG A 15 -9.86 32.99 -3.36
N LYS A 16 -10.74 32.35 -4.14
CA LYS A 16 -11.69 31.35 -3.63
C LYS A 16 -10.96 30.16 -2.98
N LEU A 17 -9.88 29.68 -3.60
CA LEU A 17 -9.07 28.59 -3.06
C LEU A 17 -8.42 28.96 -1.72
N ILE A 18 -7.82 30.15 -1.62
CA ILE A 18 -7.21 30.63 -0.38
C ILE A 18 -8.27 30.78 0.73
N ALA A 19 -9.45 31.31 0.41
CA ALA A 19 -10.56 31.40 1.35
C ALA A 19 -10.99 30.00 1.85
N TYR A 20 -11.12 29.03 0.93
CA TYR A 20 -11.44 27.64 1.26
C TYR A 20 -10.40 27.03 2.21
N TRP A 21 -9.10 27.18 1.94
CA TRP A 21 -8.03 26.67 2.80
C TRP A 21 -7.94 27.37 4.17
N ARG A 22 -8.43 28.61 4.28
CA ARG A 22 -8.51 29.34 5.55
C ARG A 22 -9.63 28.84 6.46
N THR A 23 -10.60 28.09 5.93
CA THR A 23 -11.69 27.54 6.74
C THR A 23 -11.16 26.57 7.80
N GLU A 24 -11.77 26.60 8.98
CA GLU A 24 -11.30 25.82 10.13
C GLU A 24 -11.42 24.31 9.89
N LYS A 25 -12.45 23.89 9.17
CA LYS A 25 -12.65 22.51 8.73
C LYS A 25 -11.45 22.00 7.91
N VAL A 26 -10.99 22.78 6.94
CA VAL A 26 -9.90 22.39 6.05
C VAL A 26 -8.56 22.40 6.78
N LYS A 27 -8.33 23.38 7.66
CA LYS A 27 -7.12 23.40 8.52
C LYS A 27 -7.03 22.16 9.40
N LYS A 28 -8.12 21.80 10.09
CA LYS A 28 -8.19 20.60 10.94
C LYS A 28 -7.92 19.32 10.13
N MET A 29 -8.55 19.20 8.96
CA MET A 29 -8.32 18.06 8.06
C MET A 29 -6.86 17.99 7.58
N SER A 30 -6.27 19.13 7.22
CA SER A 30 -4.87 19.21 6.78
C SER A 30 -3.90 18.80 7.91
N ALA A 31 -4.11 19.31 9.12
CA ALA A 31 -3.30 18.96 10.28
C ALA A 31 -3.41 17.46 10.62
N HIS A 32 -4.61 16.90 10.56
CA HIS A 32 -4.85 15.47 10.78
C HIS A 32 -4.16 14.61 9.70
N ASN A 33 -4.32 14.97 8.43
CA ASN A 33 -3.66 14.27 7.31
C ASN A 33 -2.13 14.32 7.40
N LYS A 34 -1.56 15.45 7.86
CA LYS A 34 -0.12 15.58 8.12
C LYS A 34 0.35 14.59 9.19
N LYS A 35 -0.38 14.47 10.31
CA LYS A 35 -0.09 13.51 11.37
C LYS A 35 -0.17 12.06 10.84
N ASN A 36 -1.23 11.72 10.11
CA ASN A 36 -1.40 10.39 9.53
C ASN A 36 -0.29 10.04 8.54
N ARG A 37 0.13 11.00 7.70
CA ARG A 37 1.21 10.81 6.74
C ARG A 37 2.56 10.59 7.44
N ALA A 38 2.81 11.29 8.54
CA ALA A 38 4.03 11.09 9.33
C ALA A 38 4.08 9.70 9.98
N GLN A 39 2.93 9.12 10.33
CA GLN A 39 2.81 7.77 10.89
C GLN A 39 2.82 6.66 9.83
N GLN A 40 2.74 7.00 8.54
CA GLN A 40 2.67 6.02 7.46
C GLN A 40 4.02 5.31 7.26
N LYS A 41 4.12 4.08 7.75
CA LYS A 41 5.27 3.20 7.52
C LYS A 41 5.13 2.36 6.24
N PHE A 42 6.26 1.85 5.73
CA PHE A 42 6.32 0.83 4.66
C PHE A 42 5.58 1.20 3.36
N SER A 43 5.81 2.43 2.88
CA SER A 43 5.14 2.95 1.68
C SER A 43 5.49 2.14 0.42
N HIS A 44 4.51 1.94 -0.45
CA HIS A 44 4.70 1.27 -1.75
C HIS A 44 5.63 2.08 -2.67
N ARG A 45 6.58 1.41 -3.34
CA ARG A 45 7.66 2.06 -4.11
C ARG A 45 7.67 1.79 -5.62
N LYS A 46 6.76 0.95 -6.14
CA LYS A 46 6.69 0.60 -7.59
C LYS A 46 5.87 1.61 -8.44
N GLY A 47 5.65 2.83 -7.93
CA GLY A 47 4.96 3.90 -8.67
C GLY A 47 3.55 3.49 -9.13
N PRO A 48 3.18 3.70 -10.41
CA PRO A 48 1.84 3.42 -10.94
C PRO A 48 1.56 1.92 -11.16
N ILE A 49 2.51 1.03 -10.88
CA ILE A 49 2.30 -0.42 -11.01
C ILE A 49 1.39 -0.88 -9.87
N ASN A 50 0.22 -1.44 -10.22
CA ASN A 50 -0.75 -1.95 -9.27
C ASN A 50 -0.41 -3.38 -8.78
N PHE A 51 -1.08 -3.81 -7.70
CA PHE A 51 -0.90 -5.16 -7.14
C PHE A 51 -1.31 -6.29 -8.09
N ALA A 52 -2.25 -6.05 -9.02
CA ALA A 52 -2.68 -7.09 -9.97
C ALA A 52 -1.56 -7.46 -10.95
N ARG A 53 -0.86 -6.46 -11.51
CA ARG A 53 0.31 -6.66 -12.37
C ARG A 53 1.46 -7.33 -11.62
N ILE A 54 1.68 -6.92 -10.37
CA ILE A 54 2.73 -7.51 -9.52
C ILE A 54 2.41 -8.97 -9.22
N ARG A 55 1.15 -9.29 -8.92
CA ARG A 55 0.69 -10.66 -8.70
C ARG A 55 0.91 -11.55 -9.92
N ALA A 56 0.53 -11.06 -11.11
CA ALA A 56 0.73 -11.80 -12.36
C ALA A 56 2.22 -12.05 -12.65
N ARG A 57 3.07 -11.03 -12.44
CA ARG A 57 4.52 -11.16 -12.62
C ARG A 57 5.13 -12.19 -11.67
N LEU A 58 4.78 -12.12 -10.38
CA LEU A 58 5.31 -13.06 -9.38
C LEU A 58 4.81 -14.49 -9.61
N ALA A 59 3.55 -14.66 -10.02
CA ALA A 59 3.02 -15.97 -10.38
C ALA A 59 3.79 -16.56 -11.57
N ALA A 60 4.00 -15.78 -12.64
CA ALA A 60 4.74 -16.22 -13.83
C ALA A 60 6.20 -16.61 -13.55
N SER A 61 6.81 -16.10 -12.47
CA SER A 61 8.16 -16.51 -12.07
C SER A 61 8.22 -17.80 -11.25
N LYS A 62 7.09 -18.36 -10.83
CA LYS A 62 7.02 -19.63 -10.10
C LYS A 62 6.71 -20.76 -11.08
N GLU A 63 7.35 -21.91 -10.90
CA GLU A 63 7.20 -23.08 -11.80
C GLU A 63 5.73 -23.48 -12.03
N ASN A 64 4.88 -23.37 -11.00
CA ASN A 64 3.47 -23.77 -11.06
C ASN A 64 2.49 -22.61 -11.29
N ASN A 65 2.95 -21.42 -11.69
CA ASN A 65 2.11 -20.21 -11.77
C ASN A 65 1.34 -19.91 -10.46
N GLU A 66 1.91 -20.33 -9.35
CA GLU A 66 1.23 -20.30 -8.06
C GLU A 66 0.98 -18.85 -7.62
N PRO A 67 -0.20 -18.53 -7.04
CA PRO A 67 -0.46 -17.21 -6.50
C PRO A 67 0.58 -16.81 -5.45
N PRO A 68 1.16 -15.60 -5.55
CA PRO A 68 2.12 -15.13 -4.57
C PRO A 68 1.47 -14.85 -3.22
N THR A 69 2.21 -15.10 -2.15
CA THR A 69 1.79 -14.83 -0.78
C THR A 69 1.66 -13.32 -0.54
N GLN A 70 0.95 -12.96 0.53
CA GLN A 70 0.82 -11.56 0.93
C GLN A 70 2.18 -10.92 1.27
N ALA A 71 3.07 -11.71 1.88
CA ALA A 71 4.45 -11.34 2.18
C ALA A 71 5.27 -11.08 0.91
N GLU A 72 5.21 -11.96 -0.09
CA GLU A 72 5.91 -11.77 -1.37
C GLU A 72 5.48 -10.50 -2.08
N LYS A 73 4.16 -10.24 -2.16
CA LYS A 73 3.64 -8.99 -2.72
C LYS A 73 4.12 -7.78 -1.92
N PHE A 74 4.20 -7.88 -0.60
CA PHE A 74 4.73 -6.80 0.24
C PHE A 74 6.21 -6.54 -0.06
N VAL A 75 7.05 -7.57 -0.02
CA VAL A 75 8.49 -7.47 -0.30
C VAL A 75 8.70 -6.86 -1.69
N GLU A 76 8.10 -7.42 -2.73
CA GLU A 76 8.25 -6.95 -4.11
C GLU A 76 7.90 -5.46 -4.20
N THR A 77 6.79 -5.03 -3.62
CA THR A 77 6.32 -3.64 -3.75
C THR A 77 7.11 -2.62 -2.95
N ARG A 78 7.89 -3.05 -1.95
CA ARG A 78 8.69 -2.19 -1.05
C ARG A 78 10.18 -2.24 -1.33
N GLN A 79 10.63 -3.12 -2.23
CA GLN A 79 12.01 -3.11 -2.72
C GLN A 79 12.42 -1.74 -3.25
N SER A 80 13.72 -1.43 -3.09
CA SER A 80 14.33 -0.23 -3.63
C SER A 80 14.13 -0.16 -5.14
N THR A 81 13.80 1.03 -5.64
CA THR A 81 13.83 1.34 -7.06
C THR A 81 14.99 2.30 -7.32
N LYS A 82 15.89 1.90 -8.23
CA LYS A 82 16.94 2.76 -8.82
C LYS A 82 17.76 3.57 -7.78
N GLY A 83 18.47 2.88 -6.89
CA GLY A 83 19.51 3.49 -6.04
C GLY A 83 19.02 4.24 -4.79
N LYS A 84 17.72 4.21 -4.48
CA LYS A 84 17.19 4.80 -3.24
C LYS A 84 17.36 3.84 -2.06
N SER A 85 18.01 4.28 -0.98
CA SER A 85 18.05 3.49 0.25
C SER A 85 16.65 3.29 0.83
N LEU A 86 16.46 2.15 1.48
CA LEU A 86 15.30 1.86 2.31
C LEU A 86 15.62 2.28 3.75
N ASP A 87 14.59 2.65 4.50
CA ASP A 87 14.70 2.82 5.94
C ASP A 87 14.95 1.45 6.62
N GLU A 88 15.68 1.48 7.73
CA GLU A 88 16.11 0.29 8.49
C GLU A 88 14.92 -0.57 8.92
N ASP A 89 13.89 0.04 9.51
CA ASP A 89 12.61 -0.61 9.83
C ASP A 89 12.04 -1.42 8.63
N THR A 90 12.04 -0.84 7.42
CA THR A 90 11.54 -1.51 6.22
C THR A 90 12.44 -2.68 5.80
N LEU A 91 13.75 -2.52 5.92
CA LEU A 91 14.72 -3.59 5.62
C LEU A 91 14.53 -4.79 6.55
N ASP A 92 14.40 -4.54 7.85
CA ASP A 92 14.22 -5.58 8.86
C ASP A 92 12.93 -6.36 8.62
N VAL A 93 11.82 -5.65 8.35
CA VAL A 93 10.54 -6.29 8.03
C VAL A 93 10.62 -7.10 6.74
N ILE A 94 11.31 -6.59 5.71
CA ILE A 94 11.51 -7.34 4.45
C ILE A 94 12.32 -8.61 4.72
N ALA A 95 13.44 -8.50 5.44
CA ALA A 95 14.30 -9.63 5.76
C ALA A 95 13.56 -10.70 6.56
N HIS A 96 12.81 -10.29 7.59
CA HIS A 96 11.99 -11.20 8.39
C HIS A 96 10.93 -11.91 7.54
N LEU A 97 10.17 -11.17 6.72
CA LEU A 97 9.14 -11.76 5.85
C LEU A 97 9.73 -12.69 4.80
N GLN A 98 10.90 -12.38 4.25
CA GLN A 98 11.60 -13.26 3.31
C GLN A 98 12.07 -14.56 3.98
N ALA A 99 12.61 -14.48 5.20
CA ALA A 99 13.04 -15.66 5.96
C ALA A 99 11.85 -16.57 6.29
N GLU A 100 10.74 -16.00 6.75
CA GLU A 100 9.54 -16.76 7.09
C GLU A 100 8.86 -17.37 5.86
N ASN A 101 8.86 -16.67 4.73
CA ASN A 101 8.32 -17.18 3.47
C ASN A 101 9.14 -18.33 2.86
N LYS A 102 10.43 -18.45 3.20
CA LYS A 102 11.24 -19.63 2.85
C LYS A 102 10.91 -20.86 3.69
N LYS A 103 10.39 -20.68 4.91
CA LYS A 103 10.02 -21.79 5.80
C LYS A 103 8.72 -22.45 5.35
N SER A 104 7.64 -21.67 5.28
CA SER A 104 6.34 -22.14 4.78
C SER A 104 5.40 -20.96 4.51
N LYS A 105 4.30 -21.21 3.79
CA LYS A 105 3.26 -20.20 3.56
C LYS A 105 2.55 -19.81 4.86
N GLU A 106 2.29 -20.77 5.73
CA GLU A 106 1.66 -20.56 7.03
C GLU A 106 2.55 -19.72 7.95
N SER A 107 3.87 -19.94 7.89
CA SER A 107 4.85 -19.12 8.61
C SER A 107 4.82 -17.67 8.12
N ALA A 108 4.82 -17.47 6.79
CA ALA A 108 4.71 -16.13 6.20
C ALA A 108 3.41 -15.42 6.58
N ILE A 109 2.27 -16.13 6.61
CA ILE A 109 0.97 -15.57 7.02
C ILE A 109 1.03 -15.15 8.49
N ARG A 110 1.54 -16.01 9.38
CA ARG A 110 1.69 -15.70 10.81
C ARG A 110 2.62 -14.52 11.05
N ALA A 111 3.77 -14.49 10.39
CA ALA A 111 4.72 -13.38 10.47
C ALA A 111 4.09 -12.05 10.01
N PHE A 112 3.37 -12.06 8.88
CA PHE A 112 2.67 -10.88 8.38
C PHE A 112 1.60 -10.38 9.36
N GLN A 113 0.83 -11.29 9.96
CA GLN A 113 -0.15 -10.94 10.99
C GLN A 113 0.49 -10.45 12.29
N SER A 114 1.67 -10.96 12.66
CA SER A 114 2.43 -10.49 13.82
C SER A 114 2.88 -9.03 13.64
N ILE A 115 3.45 -8.71 12.47
CA ILE A 115 3.96 -7.35 12.17
C ILE A 115 2.83 -6.34 12.03
N PHE A 116 1.79 -6.68 11.27
CA PHE A 116 0.76 -5.70 10.90
C PHE A 116 -0.55 -5.86 11.68
N GLY A 117 -0.70 -6.89 12.50
CA GLY A 117 -1.96 -7.27 13.14
C GLY A 117 -2.94 -7.97 12.19
N LYS A 118 -4.11 -8.33 12.72
CA LYS A 118 -5.20 -8.95 11.94
C LYS A 118 -5.73 -8.03 10.84
N GLU A 119 -6.12 -8.59 9.70
CA GLU A 119 -6.80 -7.84 8.64
C GLU A 119 -8.14 -7.25 9.13
N LYS A 120 -8.45 -6.01 8.72
CA LYS A 120 -9.69 -5.32 9.08
C LYS A 120 -10.82 -5.69 8.11
N ALA A 121 -12.07 -5.52 8.55
CA ALA A 121 -13.27 -5.93 7.81
C ALA A 121 -13.46 -5.29 6.41
N GLY A 122 -12.75 -4.21 6.07
CA GLY A 122 -12.97 -3.47 4.82
C GLY A 122 -11.97 -3.75 3.69
N ARG A 123 -10.71 -4.04 3.98
CA ARG A 123 -9.68 -4.14 2.93
C ARG A 123 -8.56 -5.05 3.36
N VAL A 124 -8.14 -5.91 2.43
CA VAL A 124 -6.98 -6.78 2.61
C VAL A 124 -5.72 -6.05 2.12
N ARG A 125 -4.71 -5.95 2.99
CA ARG A 125 -3.43 -5.32 2.63
C ARG A 125 -2.77 -6.06 1.47
N CYS A 126 -2.10 -5.34 0.58
CA CYS A 126 -1.40 -5.91 -0.59
C CYS A 126 -2.30 -6.60 -1.64
N HIS A 127 -3.62 -6.37 -1.63
CA HIS A 127 -4.56 -6.88 -2.66
C HIS A 127 -5.21 -5.79 -3.52
N GLY A 128 -4.83 -4.52 -3.35
CA GLY A 128 -5.47 -3.40 -4.05
C GLY A 128 -6.64 -2.81 -3.27
N ARG A 129 -7.47 -1.97 -3.91
CA ARG A 129 -8.53 -1.18 -3.23
C ARG A 129 -9.83 -1.95 -3.01
N VAL A 130 -10.15 -2.90 -3.88
CA VAL A 130 -11.48 -3.53 -3.97
C VAL A 130 -11.60 -4.84 -3.18
N THR A 131 -10.48 -5.42 -2.76
CA THR A 131 -10.47 -6.75 -2.16
C THR A 131 -10.75 -6.67 -0.66
N THR A 132 -11.88 -7.25 -0.26
CA THR A 132 -12.28 -7.45 1.15
C THR A 132 -11.95 -8.88 1.60
N PRO A 133 -11.83 -9.14 2.91
CA PRO A 133 -11.66 -10.51 3.42
C PRO A 133 -12.82 -11.44 3.02
N THR A 134 -14.05 -10.93 3.05
CA THR A 134 -15.25 -11.68 2.67
C THR A 134 -15.24 -12.11 1.21
N LEU A 135 -14.78 -11.22 0.31
CA LEU A 135 -14.65 -11.53 -1.11
C LEU A 135 -13.57 -12.58 -1.36
N LEU A 136 -12.44 -12.51 -0.66
CA LEU A 136 -11.38 -13.52 -0.78
C LEU A 136 -11.87 -14.90 -0.34
N LYS A 137 -12.52 -14.98 0.83
CA LYS A 137 -13.08 -16.23 1.35
C LYS A 137 -14.06 -16.85 0.35
N LYS A 138 -14.99 -16.04 -0.20
CA LYS A 138 -15.93 -16.49 -1.23
C LYS A 138 -15.21 -17.03 -2.48
N ASN A 139 -14.15 -16.37 -2.93
CA ASN A 139 -13.40 -16.81 -4.10
C ASN A 139 -12.62 -18.11 -3.83
N GLU A 140 -12.08 -18.28 -2.62
CA GLU A 140 -11.43 -19.52 -2.19
C GLU A 140 -12.43 -20.68 -2.15
N GLU A 141 -13.61 -20.48 -1.56
CA GLU A 141 -14.71 -21.45 -1.57
C GLU A 141 -15.09 -21.84 -3.01
N ILE A 142 -15.27 -20.87 -3.91
CA ILE A 142 -15.57 -21.14 -5.33
C ILE A 142 -14.46 -21.95 -6.00
N ALA A 143 -13.19 -21.68 -5.66
CA ALA A 143 -12.06 -22.41 -6.23
C ALA A 143 -12.02 -23.88 -5.77
N THR A 144 -12.52 -24.20 -4.57
CA THR A 144 -12.58 -25.59 -4.07
C THR A 144 -13.65 -26.46 -4.75
N PHE A 145 -14.60 -25.84 -5.45
CA PHE A 145 -15.63 -26.56 -6.22
C PHE A 145 -15.23 -26.87 -7.68
N LYS A 146 -14.05 -26.45 -8.12
CA LYS A 146 -13.51 -26.72 -9.45
C LYS A 146 -12.53 -27.88 -9.42
#